data_AF-A0A4R5D160-F1
#
_entry.id   AF-A0A4R5D160-F1
#
_cell.length_a   1.000
_cell.length_b   1.000
_cell.length_c   1.000
_cell.angle_alpha   90.00
_cell.angle_beta   90.00
_cell.angle_gamma   90.00
#
_symmetry.space_group_name_H-M   'P 1'
#
loop_
_entity.id
_entity.type
_entity.pdbx_description
1 polymer ?
#
loop_
_entity_poly.entity_id
_entity_poly.type
_entity_poly.pdbx_seq_one_letter_code
_entity_poly.pdbx_strand_id
1 'polypeptide(L)' 'MPTKNTLIFTALLFVISFSTTFFIIMSNDHEECETLVKKEVDQNGIEVKKEEHICKEKYSF' A
#
# COMPACT_ATOMS: atom_id res chain seq x y z
N MET A 1 40.93 -6.17 -1.03
CA MET A 1 40.03 -6.76 0.00
C MET A 1 39.33 -5.62 0.71
N PRO A 2 38.01 -5.70 0.94
CA PRO A 2 37.31 -4.67 1.70
C PRO A 2 37.87 -4.61 3.13
N THR A 3 38.03 -3.39 3.65
CA THR A 3 38.50 -3.21 5.02
C THR A 3 37.39 -3.55 6.00
N LYS A 4 37.74 -3.82 7.27
CA LYS A 4 36.77 -4.02 8.34
C LYS A 4 35.76 -2.86 8.41
N ASN A 5 36.22 -1.63 8.24
CA ASN A 5 35.35 -0.46 8.23
C ASN A 5 34.39 -0.47 7.03
N THR A 6 34.91 -0.79 5.83
CA THR A 6 34.08 -0.96 4.63
C THR A 6 32.98 -2.00 4.87
N LEU A 7 33.31 -3.15 5.45
CA LEU A 7 32.34 -4.20 5.76
C LEU A 7 31.28 -3.75 6.76
N ILE A 8 31.68 -3.02 7.81
CA ILE A 8 30.75 -2.46 8.80
C ILE A 8 29.80 -1.47 8.14
N PHE A 9 30.32 -0.55 7.31
CA PHE A 9 29.50 0.42 6.60
C PHE A 9 28.52 -0.24 5.63
N THR A 10 28.95 -1.25 4.89
CA THR A 10 28.07 -2.01 3.98
C THR A 10 26.97 -2.73 4.74
N ALA A 11 27.28 -3.37 5.88
CA ALA A 11 26.27 -4.03 6.71
C ALA A 11 25.26 -3.03 7.29
N LEU A 12 25.72 -1.87 7.77
CA LEU A 12 24.87 -0.80 8.27
C LEU A 12 23.90 -0.29 7.19
N LEU A 13 24.42 0.00 6.00
CA LEU A 13 23.62 0.44 4.86
C LEU A 13 22.56 -0.60 4.50
N PHE A 14 22.95 -1.88 4.43
CA PHE A 14 22.02 -2.96 4.14
C PHE A 14 20.89 -3.03 5.18
N VAL A 15 21.22 -3.00 6.47
CA VAL A 15 20.22 -3.06 7.55
C VAL A 15 19.25 -1.88 7.49
N ILE A 16 19.76 -0.66 7.27
CA ILE A 16 18.92 0.53 7.15
C ILE A 16 17.99 0.41 5.94
N SER A 17 18.55 0.15 4.76
CA SER A 17 17.75 0.04 3.52
C SER A 17 16.71 -1.08 3.62
N PHE A 18 17.10 -2.27 4.07
CA PHE A 18 16.19 -3.39 4.23
C PHE A 18 15.07 -3.06 5.22
N SER A 19 15.40 -2.50 6.38
CA SER A 19 14.41 -2.18 7.42
C SER A 19 13.43 -1.11 6.95
N THR A 20 13.92 -0.06 6.28
CA THR A 20 13.07 1.01 5.72
C THR A 20 12.15 0.47 4.64
N THR A 21 12.66 -0.33 3.69
CA THR A 21 11.83 -0.94 2.64
C THR A 21 10.80 -1.89 3.23
N PHE A 22 11.21 -2.75 4.17
CA PHE A 22 10.30 -3.67 4.85
C PHE A 22 9.19 -2.92 5.61
N PHE A 23 9.56 -1.86 6.34
CA PHE A 23 8.60 -1.01 7.04
C PHE A 23 7.62 -0.36 6.07
N ILE A 24 8.10 0.22 4.96
CA ILE A 24 7.22 0.81 3.93
C ILE A 24 6.27 -0.25 3.38
N ILE A 25 6.74 -1.44 3.01
CA ILE A 25 5.86 -2.50 2.47
C ILE A 25 4.82 -2.95 3.51
N MET A 26 5.20 -3.05 4.78
CA MET A 26 4.29 -3.50 5.84
C MET A 26 3.32 -2.43 6.33
N SER A 27 3.74 -1.16 6.28
CA SER A 27 2.95 -0.01 6.70
C SER A 27 2.22 0.68 5.55
N ASN A 28 2.50 0.32 4.30
CA ASN A 28 1.70 0.73 3.16
C ASN A 28 0.42 -0.11 3.18
N ASP A 29 -0.52 0.36 3.98
CA ASP A 29 -1.79 -0.28 4.31
C ASP A 29 -2.91 -0.01 3.31
N HIS A 30 -2.56 0.50 2.14
CA HIS A 30 -3.49 0.53 1.02
C HIS A 30 -3.44 -0.83 0.33
N GLU A 31 -4.17 -1.80 0.88
CA GLU A 31 -4.68 -2.90 0.07
C GLU A 31 -5.46 -2.21 -1.06
N GLU A 32 -5.03 -2.45 -2.31
CA GLU A 32 -5.45 -1.72 -3.50
C GLU A 32 -6.96 -1.38 -3.45
N CYS A 33 -7.29 -0.09 -3.40
CA CYS A 33 -8.69 0.33 -3.36
C CYS A 33 -9.40 -0.14 -4.62
N GLU A 34 -10.35 -1.06 -4.48
CA GLU A 34 -11.16 -1.52 -5.59
C GLU A 34 -12.25 -0.47 -5.87
N THR A 35 -12.38 -0.06 -7.13
CA THR A 35 -13.49 0.80 -7.56
C THR A 35 -14.55 -0.05 -8.23
N LEU A 36 -15.67 -0.28 -7.54
CA LEU A 36 -16.82 -0.98 -8.08
C LEU A 36 -17.78 0.02 -8.72
N VAL A 37 -18.02 -0.12 -10.03
CA VAL A 37 -19.02 0.68 -10.74
C VAL A 37 -20.31 -0.12 -10.82
N LYS A 38 -21.30 0.23 -10.00
CA LYS A 38 -22.65 -0.34 -10.03
C LYS A 38 -23.56 0.55 -10.86
N LYS A 39 -24.28 -0.06 -11.81
CA LYS A 39 -25.38 0.62 -12.52
C LYS A 39 -26.66 0.29 -11.78
N GLU A 40 -27.28 1.30 -11.18
CA GLU A 40 -28.54 1.16 -10.46
C GLU A 40 -29.59 2.01 -11.16
N VAL A 41 -30.85 1.58 -11.12
CA VAL A 41 -31.98 2.38 -11.61
C VAL A 41 -32.56 3.08 -10.39
N ASP A 42 -32.58 4.41 -10.42
CA ASP A 42 -33.11 5.20 -9.31
C ASP A 42 -34.65 5.09 -9.22
N GLN A 43 -35.24 5.67 -8.18
CA GLN A 43 -36.69 5.64 -7.95
C GLN A 43 -37.51 6.32 -9.05
N ASN A 44 -36.86 7.10 -9.94
CA ASN A 44 -37.48 7.79 -11.05
C ASN A 44 -37.29 7.05 -12.39
N GLY A 45 -36.69 5.85 -12.38
CA GLY A 45 -36.43 5.06 -13.57
C GLY A 45 -35.20 5.51 -14.37
N ILE A 46 -34.33 6.35 -13.78
CA ILE A 46 -33.12 6.85 -14.44
C ILE A 46 -31.95 5.92 -14.11
N GLU A 47 -31.20 5.51 -15.13
CA GLU A 47 -29.94 4.77 -14.93
C GLU A 47 -28.89 5.70 -14.32
N VAL A 48 -28.48 5.38 -13.09
CA VAL A 48 -27.41 6.06 -12.36
C VAL A 48 -26.21 5.14 -12.21
N LYS A 49 -25.03 5.68 -12.50
CA LYS A 49 -23.75 5.02 -12.23
C LYS A 49 -23.30 5.41 -10.83
N LYS A 50 -23.18 4.44 -9.94
CA LYS A 50 -22.64 4.60 -8.60
C LYS A 50 -21.25 3.99 -8.57
N GLU A 51 -20.25 4.83 -8.35
CA GLU A 51 -18.87 4.40 -8.13
C GLU A 51 -18.67 4.23 -6.62
N GLU A 52 -18.32 3.02 -6.20
CA GLU A 52 -18.06 2.67 -4.81
C GLU A 52 -16.57 2.33 -4.68
N HIS A 53 -15.83 3.16 -3.94
CA HIS A 53 -14.42 2.90 -3.64
C HIS A 53 -14.33 2.07 -2.36
N ILE A 54 -13.97 0.80 -2.50
CA ILE A 54 -13.74 -0.11 -1.39
C ILE A 54 -12.24 -0.13 -1.12
N CYS A 55 -11.80 0.71 -0.19
CA CYS A 55 -10.46 0.64 0.36
C CYS A 55 -10.47 -0.32 1.55
N LYS A 56 -9.66 -1.37 1.50
CA LYS A 56 -9.44 -2.26 2.64
C LYS A 56 -8.15 -1.82 3.31
N GLU A 57 -8.28 -1.32 4.53
CA GLU A 57 -7.13 -1.07 5.41
C GLU A 57 -6.95 -2.30 6.30
N LYS A 58 -5.77 -2.91 6.27
CA LYS A 58 -5.34 -4.02 7.13
C LYS A 58 -5.34 -3.64 8.61
N TYR A 59 -5.18 -2.35 8.92
CA TYR A 59 -5.20 -1.79 10.26
C TYR A 59 -6.22 -0.64 10.37
N SER A 60 -7.50 -0.99 10.52
CA SER A 60 -8.51 -0.03 10.99
C SER A 60 -8.38 0.13 12.52
N PHE A 61 -7.86 1.29 12.96
CA PHE A 61 -7.89 1.72 14.37
C PHE A 61 -9.11 2.58 14.66
#